data_AF-A0A3B9HJ98-F1
#
_entry.id   AF-A0A3B9HJ98-F1
#
_cell.length_a   1.000
_cell.length_b   1.000
_cell.length_c   1.000
_cell.angle_alpha   90.00
_cell.angle_beta   90.00
_cell.angle_gamma   90.00
#
_symmetry.space_group_name_H-M   'P 1'
#
loop_
_entity.id
_entity.type
_entity.pdbx_description
1 polymer ?
#
loop_
_entity_poly.entity_id
_entity_poly.type
_entity_poly.pdbx_seq_one_letter_code
_entity_poly.pdbx_strand_id
1 'polypeptide(L)'
;RGELELTESENRGRELFFAEYNPYFPDLSGADCAHCHSGSNFENDLYMNNGLDSDADMLDAGRELVTGDPADKGRFKVPTLRNIEVTFPYMHDGRFSTLEEVLDHYNDGLQLSASLEPQLAYTMETGLMLTEEDKADLIAFLKTLTDQSLLNDPKYASPF
;
A
#
# COMPACT_ATOMS: atom_id res chain seq x y z
N ARG A 1 -22.01 0.83 -5.26
CA ARG A 1 -23.30 0.33 -5.82
C ARG A 1 -24.31 -0.04 -4.75
N GLY A 2 -23.91 -0.18 -3.46
CA GLY A 2 -24.86 -0.42 -2.36
C GLY A 2 -25.53 -1.80 -2.39
N GLU A 3 -24.97 -2.72 -3.18
CA GLU A 3 -25.52 -4.06 -3.43
C GLU A 3 -25.05 -5.07 -2.37
N LEU A 4 -23.97 -4.75 -1.64
CA LEU A 4 -23.39 -5.55 -0.57
C LEU A 4 -22.99 -4.63 0.59
N GLU A 5 -23.12 -5.15 1.80
CA GLU A 5 -22.63 -4.52 3.02
C GLU A 5 -21.30 -5.17 3.39
N LEU A 6 -20.29 -4.33 3.68
CA LEU A 6 -19.05 -4.79 4.27
C LEU A 6 -19.33 -5.35 5.66
N THR A 7 -18.58 -6.37 6.06
CA THR A 7 -18.55 -6.84 7.45
C THR A 7 -18.03 -5.75 8.38
N GLU A 8 -18.18 -5.93 9.70
CA GLU A 8 -17.65 -4.96 10.67
C GLU A 8 -16.14 -4.77 10.53
N SER A 9 -15.39 -5.87 10.35
CA SER A 9 -13.94 -5.85 10.16
C SER A 9 -13.54 -5.14 8.87
N GLU A 10 -14.20 -5.45 7.75
CA GLU A 10 -13.96 -4.77 6.47
C GLU A 10 -14.30 -3.28 6.52
N ASN A 11 -15.32 -2.88 7.28
CA ASN A 11 -15.66 -1.47 7.48
C ASN A 11 -14.62 -0.75 8.34
N ARG A 12 -14.14 -1.34 9.44
CA ARG A 12 -13.06 -0.75 10.25
C ARG A 12 -11.78 -0.61 9.45
N GLY A 13 -11.43 -1.62 8.66
CA GLY A 13 -10.30 -1.56 7.73
C GLY A 13 -10.44 -0.45 6.69
N ARG A 14 -11.64 -0.29 6.13
CA ARG A 14 -11.94 0.82 5.22
C ARG A 14 -11.76 2.17 5.93
N GLU A 15 -12.26 2.32 7.15
CA GLU A 15 -12.12 3.56 7.92
C GLU A 15 -10.65 3.90 8.17
N LEU A 16 -9.84 2.93 8.61
CA LEU A 16 -8.39 3.08 8.76
C LEU A 16 -7.70 3.47 7.44
N PHE A 17 -8.07 2.83 6.34
CA PHE A 17 -7.47 3.07 5.02
C PHE A 17 -7.66 4.52 4.54
N PHE A 18 -8.83 5.10 4.78
CA PHE A 18 -9.18 6.45 4.32
C PHE A 18 -8.94 7.55 5.35
N ALA A 19 -8.72 7.21 6.62
CA ALA A 19 -8.38 8.18 7.66
C ALA A 19 -6.90 8.57 7.58
N GLU A 20 -6.62 9.86 7.77
CA GLU A 20 -5.27 10.41 7.83
C GLU A 20 -4.55 9.97 9.11
N TYR A 21 -3.24 9.80 9.01
CA TYR A 21 -2.38 9.55 10.16
C TYR A 21 -2.32 10.79 11.08
N ASN A 22 -2.42 10.57 12.40
CA ASN A 22 -2.41 11.65 13.38
C ASN A 22 -1.69 11.23 14.69
N PRO A 23 -0.42 11.63 14.89
CA PRO A 23 0.34 11.24 16.07
C PRO A 23 -0.13 11.93 17.36
N TYR A 24 -0.88 13.03 17.25
CA TYR A 24 -1.35 13.79 18.42
C TYR A 24 -2.61 13.18 19.04
N PHE A 25 -3.37 12.42 18.26
CA PHE A 25 -4.58 11.72 18.70
C PHE A 25 -4.56 10.27 18.19
N PRO A 26 -3.74 9.38 18.80
CA PRO A 26 -3.56 8.01 18.32
C PRO A 26 -4.87 7.23 18.18
N ASP A 27 -5.81 7.40 19.10
CA ASP A 27 -7.13 6.74 19.06
C ASP A 27 -8.01 7.17 17.87
N LEU A 28 -7.65 8.25 17.17
CA LEU A 28 -8.33 8.77 15.99
C LEU A 28 -7.44 8.72 14.73
N SER A 29 -6.24 8.14 14.84
CA SER A 29 -5.28 8.06 13.74
C SER A 29 -5.69 6.97 12.76
N GLY A 30 -5.63 7.27 11.47
CA GLY A 30 -5.72 6.28 10.40
C GLY A 30 -4.37 5.82 9.89
N ALA A 31 -4.41 5.06 8.80
CA ALA A 31 -3.23 4.49 8.13
C ALA A 31 -2.79 5.32 6.90
N ASP A 32 -3.54 6.37 6.54
CA ASP A 32 -3.25 7.32 5.44
C ASP A 32 -3.02 6.67 4.06
N CYS A 33 -3.47 5.43 3.87
CA CYS A 33 -3.22 4.65 2.66
C CYS A 33 -3.81 5.32 1.41
N ALA A 34 -4.99 5.94 1.58
CA ALA A 34 -5.71 6.63 0.52
C ALA A 34 -4.98 7.89 -0.01
N HIS A 35 -3.95 8.40 0.67
CA HIS A 35 -3.13 9.49 0.15
C HIS A 35 -2.48 9.11 -1.19
N CYS A 36 -1.98 7.88 -1.27
CA CYS A 36 -1.31 7.33 -2.45
C CYS A 36 -2.26 6.44 -3.25
N HIS A 37 -3.00 5.57 -2.58
CA HIS A 37 -3.90 4.59 -3.19
C HIS A 37 -5.34 5.13 -3.28
N SER A 38 -5.50 6.23 -4.02
CA SER A 38 -6.73 7.00 -4.07
C SER A 38 -7.65 6.63 -5.24
N GLY A 39 -8.82 7.27 -5.28
CA GLY A 39 -9.74 7.20 -6.42
C GLY A 39 -10.34 5.81 -6.65
N SER A 40 -11.02 5.66 -7.80
CA SER A 40 -11.74 4.42 -8.10
C SER A 40 -10.82 3.23 -8.40
N ASN A 41 -9.54 3.47 -8.70
CA ASN A 41 -8.58 2.44 -9.05
C ASN A 41 -7.57 2.16 -7.93
N PHE A 42 -7.67 2.83 -6.78
CA PHE A 42 -6.74 2.68 -5.65
C PHE A 42 -5.29 2.95 -6.05
N GLU A 43 -5.08 4.02 -6.82
CA GLU A 43 -3.79 4.55 -7.27
C GLU A 43 -3.98 6.01 -7.70
N ASN A 44 -2.88 6.75 -7.89
CA ASN A 44 -2.90 8.19 -8.14
C ASN A 44 -2.13 8.62 -9.41
N ASP A 45 -1.71 7.69 -10.27
CA ASP A 45 -0.87 7.91 -11.45
C ASP A 45 0.47 8.62 -11.19
N LEU A 46 0.92 8.65 -9.93
CA LEU A 46 2.20 9.22 -9.53
C LEU A 46 3.28 8.14 -9.33
N TYR A 47 4.50 8.61 -9.15
CA TYR A 47 5.67 7.81 -8.81
C TYR A 47 6.17 8.24 -7.44
N MET A 48 6.34 7.28 -6.54
CA MET A 48 6.63 7.53 -5.12
C MET A 48 7.65 6.54 -4.60
N ASN A 49 8.42 6.96 -3.60
CA ASN A 49 9.33 6.10 -2.85
C ASN A 49 8.68 5.76 -1.51
N ASN A 50 8.37 4.48 -1.29
CA ASN A 50 7.71 3.99 -0.09
C ASN A 50 8.69 3.54 1.02
N GLY A 51 9.97 3.87 0.91
CA GLY A 51 10.98 3.64 1.95
C GLY A 51 11.44 2.19 2.08
N LEU A 52 11.37 1.38 1.02
CA LEU A 52 11.86 -0.02 1.07
C LEU A 52 13.35 -0.13 1.41
N ASP A 53 14.16 0.81 0.91
CA ASP A 53 15.62 0.76 1.03
C ASP A 53 16.18 2.13 1.42
N SER A 54 17.29 2.10 2.16
CA SER A 54 18.11 3.28 2.41
C SER A 54 18.83 3.71 1.13
N ASP A 55 19.37 4.94 1.07
CA ASP A 55 20.18 5.38 -0.07
C ASP A 55 21.38 4.47 -0.38
N ALA A 56 21.91 3.80 0.65
CA ALA A 56 23.07 2.92 0.55
C ALA A 56 22.70 1.51 0.05
N ASP A 57 21.51 1.03 0.37
CA ASP A 57 21.06 -0.33 0.04
C ASP A 57 20.23 -0.38 -1.25
N MET A 58 19.80 0.77 -1.76
CA MET A 58 18.96 0.87 -2.96
C MET A 58 19.71 0.47 -4.23
N LEU A 59 19.40 -0.74 -4.73
CA LEU A 59 20.00 -1.31 -5.93
C LEU A 59 19.27 -0.94 -7.23
N ASP A 60 17.94 -0.80 -7.16
CA ASP A 60 17.11 -0.34 -8.28
C ASP A 60 16.78 1.14 -8.11
N ALA A 61 17.29 1.97 -9.02
CA ALA A 61 17.05 3.41 -9.01
C ALA A 61 15.66 3.81 -9.55
N GLY A 62 14.87 2.85 -10.08
CA GLY A 62 13.49 3.07 -10.49
C GLY A 62 13.36 4.17 -11.54
N ARG A 63 12.50 5.16 -11.27
CA ARG A 63 12.20 6.26 -12.20
C ARG A 63 13.43 7.06 -12.62
N GLU A 64 14.44 7.20 -11.77
CA GLU A 64 15.70 7.90 -12.11
C GLU A 64 16.37 7.30 -13.36
N LEU A 65 16.27 5.99 -13.58
CA LEU A 65 16.86 5.34 -14.76
C LEU A 65 16.27 5.86 -16.09
N VAL A 66 15.08 6.46 -16.05
CA VAL A 66 14.40 7.04 -17.20
C VAL A 66 14.59 8.56 -17.26
N THR A 67 14.53 9.25 -16.12
CA THR A 67 14.53 10.72 -16.07
C THR A 67 15.93 11.32 -15.94
N GLY A 68 16.85 10.61 -15.30
CA GLY A 68 18.18 11.09 -14.92
C GLY A 68 18.16 12.11 -13.77
N ASP A 69 17.03 12.33 -13.11
CA ASP A 69 16.91 13.23 -11.96
C ASP A 69 17.14 12.45 -10.65
N PRO A 70 18.15 12.81 -9.83
CA PRO A 70 18.39 12.16 -8.54
C PRO A 70 17.21 12.22 -7.58
N ALA A 71 16.30 13.19 -7.72
CA ALA A 71 15.08 13.27 -6.92
C ALA A 71 14.07 12.14 -7.23
N ASP A 72 14.24 11.45 -8.36
CA ASP A 72 13.42 10.32 -8.77
C ASP A 72 13.97 8.95 -8.33
N LYS A 73 15.12 8.92 -7.65
CA LYS A 73 15.78 7.68 -7.25
C LYS A 73 14.85 6.85 -6.37
N GLY A 74 14.68 5.57 -6.70
CA GLY A 74 13.85 4.63 -5.94
C GLY A 74 12.35 4.89 -6.02
N ARG A 75 11.90 5.81 -6.89
CA ARG A 75 10.47 6.05 -7.10
C ARG A 75 9.90 5.08 -8.11
N PHE A 76 8.78 4.46 -7.77
CA PHE A 76 8.03 3.56 -8.63
C PHE A 76 6.60 4.04 -8.79
N LYS A 77 5.96 3.68 -9.92
CA LYS A 77 4.53 3.99 -10.12
C LYS A 77 3.75 3.36 -8.96
N VAL A 78 2.85 4.14 -8.35
CA VAL A 78 1.90 3.62 -7.36
C VAL A 78 0.98 2.60 -8.04
N PRO A 79 1.01 1.31 -7.64
CA PRO A 79 0.18 0.28 -8.27
C PRO A 79 -1.27 0.39 -7.80
N THR A 80 -2.20 -0.10 -8.63
CA THR A 80 -3.58 -0.35 -8.18
C THR A 80 -3.60 -1.42 -7.10
N LEU A 81 -4.48 -1.27 -6.11
CA LEU A 81 -4.76 -2.31 -5.11
C LEU A 81 -5.91 -3.26 -5.51
N ARG A 82 -6.48 -3.10 -6.71
CA ARG A 82 -7.47 -4.06 -7.21
C ARG A 82 -6.81 -5.43 -7.43
N ASN A 83 -7.45 -6.48 -6.92
CA ASN A 83 -6.94 -7.85 -6.91
C ASN A 83 -5.64 -8.05 -6.10
N ILE A 84 -5.31 -7.15 -5.17
CA ILE A 84 -4.05 -7.23 -4.42
C ILE A 84 -3.85 -8.58 -3.72
N GLU A 85 -4.91 -9.19 -3.18
CA GLU A 85 -4.87 -10.49 -2.50
C GLU A 85 -4.25 -11.62 -3.35
N VAL A 86 -4.40 -11.55 -4.68
CA VAL A 86 -4.05 -12.65 -5.61
C VAL A 86 -2.87 -12.30 -6.51
N THR A 87 -2.16 -11.22 -6.24
CA THR A 87 -1.01 -10.74 -7.03
C THR A 87 0.29 -10.73 -6.25
N PHE A 88 0.41 -11.59 -5.23
CA PHE A 88 1.68 -11.81 -4.54
C PHE A 88 2.72 -12.44 -5.49
N PRO A 89 4.03 -12.22 -5.27
CA PRO A 89 4.63 -11.40 -4.20
C PRO A 89 4.51 -9.89 -4.45
N TYR A 90 4.67 -9.10 -3.39
CA TYR A 90 4.43 -7.65 -3.35
C TYR A 90 5.71 -6.83 -3.46
N MET A 91 5.52 -5.52 -3.72
CA MET A 91 6.57 -4.54 -4.05
C MET A 91 7.17 -4.73 -5.44
N HIS A 92 8.02 -3.79 -5.86
CA HIS A 92 8.60 -3.80 -7.20
C HIS A 92 9.56 -4.98 -7.43
N ASP A 93 10.13 -5.53 -6.37
CA ASP A 93 11.10 -6.63 -6.39
C ASP A 93 10.56 -7.94 -5.81
N GLY A 94 9.29 -7.98 -5.39
CA GLY A 94 8.66 -9.18 -4.87
C GLY A 94 9.19 -9.64 -3.50
N ARG A 95 9.81 -8.77 -2.70
CA ARG A 95 10.44 -9.18 -1.44
C ARG A 95 9.44 -9.63 -0.36
N PHE A 96 8.18 -9.20 -0.45
CA PHE A 96 7.14 -9.58 0.50
C PHE A 96 6.20 -10.62 -0.10
N SER A 97 5.94 -11.69 0.65
CA SER A 97 5.04 -12.78 0.29
C SER A 97 3.63 -12.58 0.83
N THR A 98 3.44 -11.77 1.87
CA THR A 98 2.13 -11.57 2.51
C THR A 98 1.75 -10.10 2.65
N LEU A 99 0.45 -9.82 2.83
CA LEU A 99 -0.02 -8.45 3.08
C LEU A 99 0.37 -7.98 4.48
N GLU A 100 0.53 -8.91 5.42
CA GLU A 100 1.04 -8.64 6.77
C GLU A 100 2.44 -8.03 6.70
N GLU A 101 3.35 -8.61 5.91
CA GLU A 101 4.70 -8.06 5.70
C GLU A 101 4.67 -6.67 5.05
N VAL A 102 3.71 -6.43 4.14
CA VAL A 102 3.49 -5.10 3.56
C VAL A 102 3.05 -4.10 4.64
N LEU A 103 2.11 -4.48 5.51
CA LEU A 103 1.64 -3.61 6.58
C LEU A 103 2.70 -3.40 7.66
N ASP A 104 3.51 -4.40 7.98
CA ASP A 104 4.65 -4.25 8.88
C ASP A 104 5.66 -3.22 8.33
N HIS A 105 5.95 -3.28 7.03
CA HIS A 105 6.80 -2.29 6.36
C HIS A 105 6.29 -0.86 6.53
N TYR A 106 5.00 -0.62 6.28
CA TYR A 106 4.41 0.71 6.46
C TYR A 106 4.25 1.13 7.93
N ASN A 107 4.04 0.17 8.83
CA ASN A 107 3.82 0.44 10.23
C ASN A 107 5.11 0.88 10.94
N ASP A 108 6.24 0.22 10.70
CA ASP A 108 7.52 0.55 11.36
C ASP A 108 8.79 0.17 10.57
N GLY A 109 8.68 -0.46 9.40
CA GLY A 109 9.82 -0.95 8.61
C GLY A 109 10.48 0.07 7.66
N LEU A 110 9.96 1.31 7.59
CA LEU A 110 10.43 2.34 6.67
C LEU A 110 11.93 2.65 6.81
N GLN A 111 12.62 2.76 5.69
CA GLN A 111 14.00 3.19 5.59
C GLN A 111 14.08 4.64 5.08
N LEU A 112 14.89 5.45 5.75
CA LEU A 112 15.13 6.83 5.34
C LEU A 112 16.00 6.86 4.08
N SER A 113 15.58 7.65 3.10
CA SER A 113 16.34 7.98 1.89
C SER A 113 16.04 9.41 1.44
N ALA A 114 16.89 9.98 0.60
CA ALA A 114 16.75 11.36 0.13
C ALA A 114 15.45 11.64 -0.65
N SER A 115 14.86 10.61 -1.26
CA SER A 115 13.66 10.70 -2.09
C SER A 115 12.39 10.14 -1.41
N LEU A 116 12.48 9.73 -0.14
CA LEU A 116 11.34 9.21 0.64
C LEU A 116 10.17 10.20 0.63
N GLU A 117 8.95 9.70 0.47
CA GLU A 117 7.77 10.56 0.50
C GLU A 117 7.60 11.26 1.86
N PRO A 118 7.37 12.58 1.89
CA PRO A 118 7.25 13.34 3.14
C PRO A 118 6.17 12.81 4.10
N GLN A 119 5.07 12.28 3.56
CA GLN A 119 3.99 11.68 4.36
C GLN A 119 4.48 10.47 5.14
N LEU A 120 5.33 9.64 4.54
CA LEU A 120 5.93 8.49 5.20
C LEU A 120 7.05 8.91 6.16
N ALA A 121 7.85 9.91 5.79
CA ALA A 121 8.86 10.46 6.69
C ALA A 121 8.25 10.97 8.02
N TYR A 122 7.01 11.49 7.97
CA TYR A 122 6.29 11.97 9.15
C TYR A 122 5.82 10.86 10.09
N THR A 123 5.69 9.61 9.61
CA THR A 123 5.29 8.47 10.46
C THR A 123 6.49 7.84 11.16
N MET A 124 7.72 8.02 10.67
CA MET A 124 8.90 7.28 11.13
C MET A 124 9.24 7.43 12.63
N GLU A 125 8.78 8.51 13.29
CA GLU A 125 9.05 8.70 14.73
C GLU A 125 8.28 7.71 15.61
N THR A 126 7.03 7.41 15.26
CA THR A 126 6.13 6.56 16.07
C THR A 126 5.65 5.31 15.34
N GLY A 127 5.93 5.20 14.04
CA GLY A 127 5.20 4.32 13.14
C GLY A 127 3.76 4.80 12.92
N LEU A 128 2.98 3.97 12.22
CA LEU A 128 1.54 4.18 12.05
C LEU A 128 0.72 3.83 13.30
N MET A 129 1.35 3.22 14.32
CA MET A 129 0.71 2.79 15.58
C MET A 129 -0.41 1.76 15.37
N LEU A 130 -0.37 0.98 14.28
CA LEU A 130 -1.36 -0.05 14.00
C LEU A 130 -1.21 -1.23 14.95
N THR A 131 -2.31 -1.66 15.55
CA THR A 131 -2.40 -2.91 16.29
C THR A 131 -2.54 -4.10 15.33
N GLU A 132 -2.38 -5.32 15.85
CA GLU A 132 -2.64 -6.54 15.06
C GLU A 132 -4.10 -6.64 14.60
N GLU A 133 -5.04 -6.07 15.35
CA GLU A 133 -6.45 -5.99 14.94
C GLU A 133 -6.62 -5.00 13.79
N ASP A 134 -5.98 -3.83 13.86
CA ASP A 134 -6.01 -2.84 12.76
C ASP A 134 -5.44 -3.41 11.46
N LYS A 135 -4.33 -4.16 11.55
CA LYS A 135 -3.74 -4.84 10.40
C LYS A 135 -4.70 -5.89 9.81
N ALA A 136 -5.32 -6.70 10.66
CA ALA A 136 -6.28 -7.71 10.23
C ALA A 136 -7.50 -7.06 9.54
N ASP A 137 -8.00 -5.96 10.09
CA ASP A 137 -9.12 -5.20 9.53
C ASP A 137 -8.75 -4.56 8.18
N LEU A 138 -7.57 -3.94 8.07
CA LEU A 138 -7.04 -3.42 6.80
C LEU A 138 -6.94 -4.53 5.74
N ILE A 139 -6.41 -5.70 6.10
CA ILE A 139 -6.33 -6.85 5.19
C ILE A 139 -7.73 -7.31 4.79
N ALA A 140 -8.68 -7.39 5.71
CA ALA A 140 -10.06 -7.73 5.40
C ALA A 140 -10.63 -6.77 4.35
N PHE A 141 -10.43 -5.45 4.52
CA PHE A 141 -10.82 -4.46 3.53
C PHE A 141 -10.11 -4.64 2.18
N LEU A 142 -8.80 -4.86 2.15
CA LEU A 142 -8.05 -5.06 0.90
C LEU A 142 -8.54 -6.28 0.10
N LYS A 143 -8.96 -7.35 0.78
CA LYS A 143 -9.54 -8.55 0.13
C LYS A 143 -10.87 -8.28 -0.56
N THR A 144 -11.61 -7.24 -0.13
CA THR A 144 -12.83 -6.81 -0.82
C THR A 144 -12.57 -6.23 -2.21
N LEU A 145 -11.30 -5.93 -2.53
CA LEU A 145 -10.88 -5.39 -3.82
C LEU A 145 -10.61 -6.48 -4.87
N THR A 146 -10.84 -7.75 -4.54
CA THR A 146 -10.67 -8.91 -5.43
C THR A 146 -11.91 -9.13 -6.30
N ASP A 147 -11.74 -9.06 -7.62
CA ASP A 147 -12.80 -9.32 -8.60
C ASP A 147 -13.00 -10.83 -8.81
N GLN A 148 -13.97 -11.39 -8.10
CA GLN A 148 -14.33 -12.80 -8.22
C GLN A 148 -14.87 -13.19 -9.60
N SER A 149 -15.40 -12.24 -10.38
CA SER A 149 -15.86 -12.54 -11.74
C SER A 149 -14.66 -12.69 -12.67
N LEU A 150 -13.69 -11.78 -12.61
CA LEU A 150 -12.47 -11.87 -13.41
C LEU A 150 -11.73 -13.20 -13.19
N LEU A 151 -11.61 -13.65 -11.94
CA LEU A 151 -10.85 -14.84 -11.58
C LEU A 151 -11.52 -16.15 -12.03
N ASN A 152 -12.85 -16.17 -12.15
CA ASN A 152 -13.62 -17.40 -12.38
C ASN A 152 -14.32 -17.43 -13.76
N ASP A 153 -14.29 -16.34 -14.52
CA ASP A 153 -14.94 -16.27 -15.84
C ASP A 153 -14.15 -17.08 -16.87
N PRO A 154 -14.74 -18.14 -17.47
CA PRO A 154 -14.10 -18.96 -18.50
C PRO A 154 -13.61 -18.17 -19.71
N LYS A 155 -14.16 -16.96 -19.95
CA LYS A 155 -13.70 -16.06 -21.01
C LYS A 155 -12.22 -15.68 -20.88
N TYR A 156 -11.70 -15.60 -19.65
CA TYR A 156 -10.32 -15.22 -19.37
C TYR A 156 -9.43 -16.40 -18.99
N ALA A 157 -9.97 -17.63 -18.96
CA ALA A 157 -9.21 -18.82 -18.62
C ALA A 157 -8.23 -19.23 -19.74
N SER A 158 -7.24 -20.05 -19.38
CA SER A 158 -6.37 -20.71 -20.37
C SER A 158 -7.23 -21.47 -21.39
N PRO A 159 -7.02 -21.27 -22.70
CA PRO A 159 -7.69 -22.08 -23.72
C PRO A 159 -7.05 -23.48 -23.89
N PHE A 160 -6.02 -23.80 -23.09
CA PHE A 160 -5.23 -25.04 -23.12
C PHE A 160 -5.38 -25.81 -21.82
#